data_AF-A0A6C0JPP0-F1
#
_entry.id   AF-A0A6C0JPP0-F1
#
_cell.length_a   1.000
_cell.length_b   1.000
_cell.length_c   1.000
_cell.angle_alpha   90.00
_cell.angle_beta   90.00
_cell.angle_gamma   90.00
#
_symmetry.space_group_name_H-M   'P 1'
#
loop_
_entity.id
_entity.type
_entity.pdbx_description
1 polymer ?
#
loop_
_entity_poly.entity_id
_entity_poly.type
_entity_poly.pdbx_seq_one_letter_code
_entity_poly.pdbx_strand_id
1 'polypeptide(L)'
;MYIDLYNNINGVILVCICFVIVMYHRGKYQCGYKNTTNCYRREILGVQYVHISFFIFLGICFPSFFWTFQTLGLLFELFEMVLEKNEKWTIHNLGGRLSERPKNIKNSIYNFKVYKGMEKYVNPIDKFFNIKNSKLHFWHGSIAEVVTNIISFIVGKKINKYII
;
A
#
# COMPACT_ATOMS: atom_id res chain seq x y z
N MET A 1 -14.14 14.22 -28.49
CA MET A 1 -14.89 13.47 -27.47
C MET A 1 -14.17 13.64 -26.15
N TYR A 2 -14.75 14.35 -25.19
CA TYR A 2 -14.17 14.53 -23.85
C TYR A 2 -14.56 13.34 -22.98
N ILE A 3 -13.58 12.64 -22.41
CA ILE A 3 -13.85 11.52 -21.49
C ILE A 3 -13.91 12.11 -20.09
N ASP A 4 -15.08 12.06 -19.46
CA ASP A 4 -15.21 12.40 -18.05
C ASP A 4 -14.60 11.28 -17.20
N LEU A 5 -13.65 11.66 -16.34
CA LEU A 5 -12.93 10.76 -15.44
C LEU A 5 -13.36 10.94 -13.98
N TYR A 6 -14.00 12.05 -13.63
CA TYR A 6 -14.36 12.31 -12.23
C TYR A 6 -15.59 11.49 -11.83
N ASN A 7 -15.50 10.78 -10.71
CA ASN A 7 -16.58 9.95 -10.17
C ASN A 7 -17.27 9.10 -11.26
N ASN A 8 -16.47 8.57 -12.19
CA ASN A 8 -16.91 7.83 -13.36
C ASN A 8 -16.14 6.51 -13.48
N ILE A 9 -16.79 5.47 -14.01
CA ILE A 9 -16.18 4.15 -14.20
C ILE A 9 -14.92 4.20 -15.08
N ASN A 10 -14.88 5.08 -16.09
CA ASN A 10 -13.70 5.23 -16.95
C ASN A 10 -12.48 5.72 -16.15
N GLY A 11 -12.69 6.63 -15.20
CA GLY A 11 -11.65 7.09 -14.28
C GLY A 11 -11.23 6.00 -13.28
N VAL A 12 -12.17 5.20 -12.78
CA VAL A 12 -11.86 4.04 -11.93
C VAL A 12 -10.98 3.03 -12.68
N ILE A 13 -11.33 2.69 -13.92
CA ILE A 13 -10.54 1.79 -14.77
C ILE A 13 -9.13 2.35 -14.99
N LEU A 14 -9.03 3.64 -15.34
CA LEU A 14 -7.74 4.30 -15.52
C LEU A 14 -6.87 4.22 -14.26
N VAL A 15 -7.44 4.52 -13.09
CA VAL A 15 -6.73 4.42 -11.81
C VAL A 15 -6.27 3.00 -11.53
N CYS A 16 -7.08 1.98 -11.82
CA CYS A 16 -6.68 0.58 -11.64
C CYS A 16 -5.51 0.21 -12.56
N ILE A 17 -5.54 0.64 -13.83
CA ILE A 17 -4.44 0.43 -14.79
C ILE A 17 -3.17 1.12 -14.29
N CYS A 18 -3.26 2.39 -13.90
CA CYS A 18 -2.14 3.15 -13.35
C CYS A 18 -1.57 2.49 -12.08
N PHE A 19 -2.43 2.03 -11.17
CA PHE A 19 -2.02 1.33 -9.96
C PHE A 19 -1.19 0.09 -10.28
N VAL A 20 -1.68 -0.79 -11.17
CA VAL A 20 -0.97 -2.00 -11.58
C VAL A 20 0.39 -1.67 -12.21
N ILE A 21 0.42 -0.69 -13.12
CA ILE A 21 1.67 -0.26 -13.78
C ILE A 21 2.67 0.26 -12.75
N VAL A 22 2.24 1.13 -11.82
CA VAL A 22 3.12 1.72 -10.80
C VAL A 22 3.65 0.64 -9.86
N MET A 23 2.79 -0.26 -9.38
CA MET A 23 3.20 -1.34 -8.47
C MET A 23 4.15 -2.32 -9.16
N TYR A 24 3.87 -2.71 -10.40
CA TYR A 24 4.77 -3.56 -11.19
C TYR A 24 6.11 -2.86 -11.43
N HIS A 25 6.09 -1.59 -11.82
CA HIS A 25 7.31 -0.85 -12.10
C HIS A 25 8.19 -0.68 -10.85
N ARG A 26 7.56 -0.33 -9.72
CA ARG A 26 8.23 -0.20 -8.42
C ARG A 26 8.82 -1.54 -7.96
N GLY A 27 8.06 -2.62 -8.07
CA GLY A 27 8.51 -3.95 -7.69
C GLY A 27 9.66 -4.44 -8.57
N LYS A 28 9.47 -4.45 -9.88
CA LYS A 28 10.37 -5.11 -10.84
C LYS A 28 11.65 -4.31 -11.10
N TYR A 29 11.54 -3.00 -11.26
CA TYR A 29 12.64 -2.16 -11.72
C TYR A 29 13.27 -1.34 -10.59
N GLN A 30 12.49 -0.63 -9.79
CA GLN A 30 13.04 0.23 -8.72
C GLN A 30 13.58 -0.59 -7.54
N CYS A 31 12.82 -1.60 -7.12
CA CYS A 31 13.18 -2.49 -6.02
C CYS A 31 13.35 -3.93 -6.51
N GLY A 32 14.03 -4.09 -7.64
CA GLY A 32 14.22 -5.38 -8.28
C GLY A 32 15.09 -6.36 -7.47
N TYR A 33 15.24 -7.57 -8.00
CA TYR A 33 15.99 -8.64 -7.33
C TYR A 33 17.47 -8.30 -7.04
N LYS A 34 18.15 -7.70 -8.03
CA LYS A 34 19.60 -7.48 -8.02
C LYS A 34 20.03 -6.07 -7.56
N ASN A 35 19.18 -5.06 -7.70
CA ASN A 35 19.52 -3.68 -7.40
C ASN A 35 18.48 -3.08 -6.45
N THR A 36 18.90 -2.73 -5.23
CA THR A 36 18.02 -2.17 -4.20
C THR A 36 18.71 -0.98 -3.56
N THR A 37 18.52 0.20 -4.12
CA THR A 37 18.90 1.46 -3.48
C THR A 37 17.63 2.17 -3.01
N ASN A 38 17.56 2.53 -1.74
CA ASN A 38 16.42 3.24 -1.14
C ASN A 38 15.07 2.50 -1.19
N CYS A 39 15.07 1.16 -1.20
CA CYS A 39 13.86 0.35 -1.11
C CYS A 39 13.51 0.09 0.35
N TYR A 40 12.56 0.86 0.87
CA TYR A 40 12.03 0.72 2.21
C TYR A 40 10.53 0.97 2.22
N ARG A 41 9.86 0.47 3.25
CA ARG A 41 8.48 0.88 3.55
C ARG A 41 8.47 2.03 4.51
N ARG A 42 7.51 2.93 4.34
CA ARG A 42 7.27 4.03 5.26
C ARG A 42 5.90 3.83 5.90
N GLU A 43 5.91 3.62 7.20
CA GLU A 43 4.74 3.25 7.98
C GLU A 43 4.48 4.26 9.10
N ILE A 44 3.20 4.42 9.44
CA ILE A 44 2.68 5.14 10.58
C ILE A 44 1.83 4.16 11.38
N LEU A 45 2.18 3.95 12.65
CA LEU A 45 1.52 2.98 13.53
C LEU A 45 1.40 1.58 12.90
N GLY A 46 2.37 1.17 12.08
CA GLY A 46 2.40 -0.15 11.42
C GLY A 46 1.55 -0.28 10.16
N VAL A 47 0.97 0.84 9.69
CA VAL A 47 0.22 0.97 8.44
C VAL A 47 1.03 1.79 7.44
N GLN A 48 1.12 1.39 6.18
CA GLN A 48 1.82 2.15 5.15
C GLN A 48 1.15 3.49 4.88
N TYR A 49 1.98 4.52 4.74
CA TYR A 49 1.50 5.88 4.43
C TYR A 49 0.69 5.94 3.13
N VAL A 50 1.01 5.07 2.16
CA VAL A 50 0.34 5.02 0.85
C VAL A 50 -1.14 4.71 1.00
N HIS A 51 -1.53 3.81 1.90
CA HIS A 51 -2.94 3.46 2.14
C HIS A 51 -3.76 4.67 2.55
N ILE A 52 -3.22 5.49 3.45
CA ILE A 52 -3.88 6.72 3.90
C ILE A 52 -4.04 7.69 2.74
N SER A 53 -2.93 8.08 2.11
CA SER A 53 -2.97 9.12 1.06
C SER A 53 -3.76 8.69 -0.17
N PHE A 54 -3.64 7.42 -0.57
CA PHE A 54 -4.28 6.92 -1.77
C PHE A 54 -5.79 6.77 -1.57
N PHE A 55 -6.25 6.22 -0.44
CA PHE A 55 -7.69 6.11 -0.20
C PHE A 55 -8.36 7.47 0.06
N ILE A 56 -7.65 8.45 0.64
CA ILE A 56 -8.14 9.85 0.66
C ILE A 56 -8.33 10.35 -0.78
N PHE A 57 -7.32 10.20 -1.65
CA PHE A 57 -7.43 10.59 -3.05
C PHE A 57 -8.60 9.91 -3.77
N LEU A 58 -8.78 8.59 -3.58
CA LEU A 58 -9.89 7.85 -4.16
C LEU A 58 -11.25 8.36 -3.65
N GLY A 59 -11.36 8.69 -2.37
CA GLY A 59 -12.56 9.28 -1.79
C GLY A 59 -12.85 10.68 -2.34
N ILE A 60 -11.82 11.46 -2.64
CA ILE A 60 -11.95 12.79 -3.26
C ILE A 60 -12.43 12.66 -4.72
N CYS A 61 -11.82 11.78 -5.51
CA CYS A 61 -12.07 11.71 -6.95
C CYS A 61 -13.27 10.81 -7.32
N PHE A 62 -13.63 9.85 -6.47
CA PHE A 62 -14.63 8.81 -6.79
C PHE A 62 -15.57 8.51 -5.61
N PRO A 63 -16.22 9.52 -5.01
CA PRO A 63 -17.00 9.36 -3.78
C PRO A 63 -18.17 8.35 -3.86
N SER A 64 -18.64 8.01 -5.06
CA SER A 64 -19.71 7.03 -5.30
C SER A 64 -19.20 5.58 -5.36
N PHE A 65 -17.90 5.37 -5.57
CA PHE A 65 -17.28 4.06 -5.76
C PHE A 65 -16.69 3.47 -4.47
N PHE A 66 -17.29 3.79 -3.32
CA PHE A 66 -16.80 3.32 -2.02
C PHE A 66 -16.60 1.81 -1.98
N TRP A 67 -17.64 1.04 -2.28
CA TRP A 67 -17.60 -0.43 -2.23
C TRP A 67 -16.65 -1.05 -3.26
N THR A 68 -16.52 -0.44 -4.44
CA THR A 68 -15.54 -0.85 -5.43
C THR A 68 -14.12 -0.78 -4.88
N PHE A 69 -13.72 0.38 -4.32
CA PHE A 69 -12.36 0.54 -3.81
C PHE A 69 -12.10 -0.21 -2.51
N GLN A 70 -13.10 -0.39 -1.64
CA GLN A 70 -12.93 -1.25 -0.45
C GLN A 70 -12.74 -2.72 -0.84
N THR A 71 -13.48 -3.20 -1.85
CA THR A 71 -13.33 -4.57 -2.36
C THR A 71 -11.96 -4.78 -2.99
N LEU A 72 -11.53 -3.85 -3.86
CA LEU A 72 -10.20 -3.91 -4.48
C LEU A 72 -9.07 -3.81 -3.44
N GLY A 73 -9.21 -2.93 -2.44
CA GLY A 73 -8.27 -2.82 -1.33
C GLY A 73 -8.15 -4.13 -0.55
N LEU A 74 -9.27 -4.72 -0.15
CA LEU A 74 -9.28 -6.01 0.56
C LEU A 74 -8.65 -7.13 -0.28
N LEU A 75 -8.96 -7.21 -1.57
CA LEU A 75 -8.36 -8.19 -2.47
C LEU A 75 -6.84 -7.99 -2.58
N PHE A 76 -6.37 -6.75 -2.59
CA PHE A 76 -4.95 -6.43 -2.63
C PHE A 76 -4.23 -6.84 -1.33
N GLU A 77 -4.82 -6.58 -0.17
CA GLU A 77 -4.29 -7.06 1.12
C GLU A 77 -4.16 -8.58 1.17
N LEU A 78 -5.20 -9.29 0.72
CA LEU A 78 -5.17 -10.76 0.64
C LEU A 78 -4.09 -11.24 -0.33
N PHE A 79 -3.91 -10.55 -1.47
CA PHE A 79 -2.83 -10.83 -2.40
C PHE A 79 -1.46 -10.65 -1.74
N GLU A 80 -1.24 -9.57 -0.99
CA GLU A 80 0.03 -9.37 -0.28
C GLU A 80 0.28 -10.43 0.80
N MET A 81 -0.76 -10.87 1.53
CA MET A 81 -0.63 -12.00 2.46
C MET A 81 -0.23 -13.31 1.76
N VAL A 82 -0.64 -13.53 0.51
CA VAL A 82 -0.16 -14.65 -0.31
C VAL A 82 1.30 -14.46 -0.70
N LEU A 83 1.70 -13.25 -1.08
CA LEU A 83 3.09 -12.93 -1.43
C LEU A 83 4.05 -13.16 -0.26
N GLU A 84 3.64 -12.83 0.97
CA GLU A 84 4.42 -13.04 2.18
C GLU A 84 4.69 -14.51 2.48
N LYS A 85 3.75 -15.40 2.17
CA LYS A 85 3.96 -16.86 2.30
C LYS A 85 4.90 -17.42 1.24
N ASN A 86 5.18 -16.66 0.18
CA ASN A 86 5.93 -17.09 -0.99
C ASN A 86 7.15 -16.18 -1.26
N GLU A 87 7.84 -15.71 -0.21
CA GLU A 87 8.87 -14.65 -0.29
C GLU A 87 9.89 -14.84 -1.44
N LYS A 88 10.44 -16.05 -1.61
CA LYS A 88 11.42 -16.35 -2.66
C LYS A 88 10.84 -16.12 -4.05
N TRP A 89 9.63 -16.62 -4.29
CA TRP A 89 8.93 -16.45 -5.56
C TRP A 89 8.58 -14.97 -5.79
N THR A 90 8.08 -14.30 -4.76
CA THR A 90 7.72 -12.87 -4.80
C THR A 90 8.92 -12.02 -5.22
N ILE A 91 10.05 -12.17 -4.53
CA ILE A 91 11.27 -11.41 -4.80
C ILE A 91 11.84 -11.70 -6.20
N HIS A 92 11.77 -12.95 -6.66
CA HIS A 92 12.29 -13.32 -7.98
C HIS A 92 11.42 -12.78 -9.12
N ASN A 93 10.10 -12.89 -8.99
CA ASN A 93 9.16 -12.63 -10.09
C ASN A 93 8.63 -11.19 -10.08
N LEU A 94 8.19 -10.70 -8.91
CA LEU A 94 7.63 -9.37 -8.73
C LEU A 94 8.65 -8.35 -8.23
N GLY A 95 9.77 -8.82 -7.65
CA GLY A 95 10.74 -7.95 -7.00
C GLY A 95 10.22 -7.41 -5.69
N GLY A 96 10.49 -6.15 -5.43
CA GLY A 96 10.19 -5.48 -4.16
C GLY A 96 11.15 -5.80 -3.02
N ARG A 97 12.38 -6.24 -3.33
CA ARG A 97 13.39 -6.53 -2.31
C ARG A 97 13.73 -5.27 -1.50
N LEU A 98 13.73 -5.39 -0.18
CA LEU A 98 14.12 -4.30 0.71
C LEU A 98 15.63 -4.09 0.67
N SER A 99 16.04 -2.82 0.72
CA SER A 99 17.44 -2.42 0.85
C SER A 99 17.96 -2.73 2.25
N GLU A 100 19.29 -2.85 2.36
CA GLU A 100 19.98 -2.86 3.65
C GLU A 100 19.69 -1.59 4.45
N ARG A 101 19.72 -1.70 5.78
CA ARG A 101 19.46 -0.59 6.70
C ARG A 101 20.64 0.40 6.74
N PRO A 102 20.46 1.69 6.41
CA PRO A 102 21.44 2.73 6.69
C PRO A 102 21.82 2.84 8.18
N LYS A 103 23.09 3.17 8.47
CA LYS A 103 23.60 3.27 9.84
C LYS A 103 22.86 4.29 10.74
N ASN A 104 22.39 5.40 10.17
CA ASN A 104 21.87 6.54 10.92
C ASN A 104 20.34 6.75 10.77
N ILE A 105 19.54 5.69 10.85
CA ILE A 105 18.08 5.82 10.80
C ILE A 105 17.51 6.13 12.17
N LYS A 106 16.77 7.25 12.24
CA LYS A 106 15.85 7.57 13.33
C LYS A 106 14.44 7.12 12.94
N ASN A 107 13.94 6.10 13.60
CA ASN A 107 12.56 5.65 13.45
C ASN A 107 11.71 6.19 14.60
N SER A 108 10.49 6.61 14.30
CA SER A 108 9.42 6.81 15.27
C SER A 108 8.20 6.03 14.83
N ILE A 109 7.28 5.73 15.75
CA ILE A 109 6.03 5.05 15.39
C ILE A 109 5.18 5.84 14.39
N TYR A 110 5.37 7.15 14.30
CA TYR A 110 4.66 8.02 13.35
C TYR A 110 5.35 8.15 11.99
N ASN A 111 6.61 7.70 11.89
CA ASN A 111 7.42 7.75 10.69
C ASN A 111 8.47 6.64 10.74
N PHE A 112 8.01 5.40 10.59
CA PHE A 112 8.83 4.22 10.70
C PHE A 112 9.29 3.77 9.31
N LYS A 113 10.60 3.66 9.10
CA LYS A 113 11.15 3.10 7.88
C LYS A 113 11.56 1.64 8.10
N VAL A 114 10.95 0.72 7.37
CA VAL A 114 11.26 -0.71 7.43
C VAL A 114 12.23 -1.06 6.30
N TYR A 115 13.42 -1.53 6.68
CA TYR A 115 14.46 -2.04 5.79
C TYR A 115 14.59 -3.55 5.96
N LYS A 116 15.42 -4.16 5.12
CA LYS A 116 15.68 -5.60 5.14
C LYS A 116 16.11 -6.07 6.54
N GLY A 117 15.52 -7.16 6.99
CA GLY A 117 15.82 -7.80 8.28
C GLY A 117 15.28 -7.07 9.52
N MET A 118 14.64 -5.90 9.36
CA MET A 118 14.06 -5.17 10.48
C MET A 118 12.68 -5.73 10.86
N GLU A 119 12.41 -5.77 12.17
CA GLU A 119 11.04 -5.89 12.66
C GLU A 119 10.31 -4.56 12.47
N LYS A 120 9.08 -4.61 11.95
CA LYS A 120 8.20 -3.43 11.94
C LYS A 120 7.45 -3.31 13.26
N TYR A 121 6.86 -2.14 13.49
CA TYR A 121 5.86 -2.00 14.53
C TYR A 121 4.59 -2.78 14.12
N VAL A 122 4.16 -3.74 14.94
CA VAL A 122 2.93 -4.49 14.71
C VAL A 122 1.81 -3.84 15.50
N ASN A 123 0.81 -3.34 14.79
CA ASN A 123 -0.35 -2.71 15.42
C ASN A 123 -1.23 -3.75 16.15
N PRO A 124 -2.10 -3.32 17.09
CA PRO A 124 -2.92 -4.24 17.87
C PRO A 124 -3.83 -5.16 17.05
N ILE A 125 -4.35 -4.69 15.91
CA ILE A 125 -5.24 -5.47 15.05
C ILE A 125 -4.47 -6.60 14.40
N ASP A 126 -3.35 -6.29 13.75
CA ASP A 126 -2.48 -7.29 13.12
C ASP A 126 -1.92 -8.28 14.16
N LYS A 127 -1.61 -7.78 15.37
CA LYS A 127 -1.17 -8.64 16.48
C LYS A 127 -2.27 -9.61 16.90
N PHE A 128 -3.51 -9.16 17.01
CA PHE A 128 -4.65 -10.00 17.37
C PHE A 128 -4.87 -11.14 16.36
N PHE A 129 -4.72 -10.84 15.07
CA PHE A 129 -4.83 -11.83 13.99
C PHE A 129 -3.53 -12.59 13.69
N ASN A 130 -2.47 -12.37 14.47
CA ASN A 130 -1.16 -13.01 14.30
C ASN A 130 -0.60 -12.86 12.88
N ILE A 131 -0.78 -11.67 12.29
CA ILE A 131 -0.23 -11.33 10.98
C ILE A 131 1.29 -11.28 11.08
N LYS A 132 1.96 -12.01 10.18
CA LYS A 132 3.42 -12.09 10.11
C LYS A 132 3.88 -11.53 8.78
N ASN A 133 4.70 -10.49 8.84
CA ASN A 133 5.13 -9.81 7.64
C ASN A 133 6.55 -10.17 7.21
N SER A 134 6.79 -10.11 5.90
CA SER A 134 8.13 -10.33 5.33
C SER A 134 9.11 -9.27 5.81
N LYS A 135 10.33 -9.72 6.13
CA LYS A 135 11.50 -8.87 6.39
C LYS A 135 12.38 -8.66 5.15
N LEU A 136 12.03 -9.27 4.02
CA LEU A 136 12.87 -9.34 2.83
C LEU A 136 12.33 -8.49 1.68
N HIS A 137 11.01 -8.35 1.57
CA HIS A 137 10.36 -7.54 0.53
C HIS A 137 9.37 -6.54 1.10
N PHE A 138 9.02 -5.52 0.31
CA PHE A 138 8.11 -4.47 0.72
C PHE A 138 6.64 -4.88 0.68
N TRP A 139 6.24 -5.86 -0.15
CA TRP A 139 4.83 -6.32 -0.17
C TRP A 139 4.43 -6.84 1.21
N HIS A 140 3.32 -6.38 1.78
CA HIS A 140 2.82 -6.93 3.04
C HIS A 140 1.31 -6.82 3.18
N GLY A 141 0.70 -7.84 3.78
CA GLY A 141 -0.70 -7.74 4.16
C GLY A 141 -0.86 -7.15 5.56
N SER A 142 -1.89 -6.33 5.76
CA SER A 142 -2.32 -5.84 7.07
C SER A 142 -3.84 -5.76 7.15
N ILE A 143 -4.41 -6.29 8.24
CA ILE A 143 -5.84 -6.12 8.49
C ILE A 143 -6.12 -4.69 8.95
N ALA A 144 -5.17 -4.05 9.64
CA ALA A 144 -5.28 -2.64 9.99
C ALA A 144 -5.31 -1.72 8.76
N GLU A 145 -4.68 -2.11 7.66
CA GLU A 145 -4.75 -1.36 6.39
C GLU A 145 -6.15 -1.39 5.80
N VAL A 146 -6.90 -2.49 5.91
CA VAL A 146 -8.32 -2.55 5.51
C VAL A 146 -9.14 -1.50 6.27
N VAL A 147 -8.97 -1.41 7.60
CA VAL A 147 -9.67 -0.42 8.42
C VAL A 147 -9.24 1.01 8.03
N THR A 148 -7.95 1.21 7.79
CA THR A 148 -7.38 2.50 7.41
C THR A 148 -7.89 2.96 6.05
N ASN A 149 -8.01 2.05 5.09
CA ASN A 149 -8.57 2.32 3.75
C ASN A 149 -10.01 2.86 3.85
N ILE A 150 -10.85 2.25 4.70
CA ILE A 150 -12.24 2.68 4.92
C ILE A 150 -12.27 4.11 5.49
N ILE A 151 -11.54 4.37 6.57
CA ILE A 151 -11.52 5.69 7.23
C ILE A 151 -10.99 6.76 6.27
N SER A 152 -9.88 6.48 5.60
CA SER A 152 -9.22 7.38 4.67
C SER A 152 -10.13 7.76 3.50
N PHE A 153 -10.86 6.78 2.95
CA PHE A 153 -11.84 7.04 1.90
C PHE A 153 -12.99 7.92 2.39
N ILE A 154 -13.55 7.65 3.58
CA ILE A 154 -14.62 8.47 4.15
C ILE A 154 -14.16 9.91 4.36
N VAL A 155 -12.93 10.11 4.83
CA VAL A 155 -12.31 11.44 4.93
C VAL A 155 -12.23 12.11 3.56
N GLY A 156 -11.70 11.43 2.55
CA GLY A 156 -11.64 11.94 1.18
C GLY A 156 -13.01 12.31 0.61
N LYS A 157 -14.01 11.45 0.82
CA LYS A 157 -15.40 11.69 0.42
C LYS A 157 -16.03 12.88 1.12
N LYS A 158 -15.68 13.14 2.40
CA LYS A 158 -16.12 14.34 3.10
C LYS A 158 -15.45 15.59 2.52
N ILE A 159 -14.14 15.53 2.26
CA ILE A 159 -13.38 16.62 1.63
C ILE A 159 -13.98 16.97 0.26
N ASN A 160 -14.30 15.96 -0.55
CA ASN A 160 -14.96 16.13 -1.85
C ASN A 160 -16.17 17.09 -1.77
N LYS A 161 -17.06 16.90 -0.79
CA LYS A 161 -18.26 17.74 -0.59
C LYS A 161 -17.98 19.22 -0.31
N TYR A 162 -16.75 19.57 0.06
CA TYR A 162 -16.35 20.95 0.35
C TYR A 162 -15.56 21.60 -0.81
N ILE A 163 -15.07 20.81 -1.77
CA ILE A 163 -14.17 21.29 -2.84
C ILE A 163 -14.84 21.23 -4.22
N ILE A 164 -15.73 20.27 -4.44
CA ILE A 164 -16.48 20.06 -5.69
C ILE A 164 -17.96 20.19 -5.40
#